data_AF-A0A4Y2SF77-F1
#
_entry.id   AF-A0A4Y2SF77-F1
#
_cell.length_a   1.000
_cell.length_b   1.000
_cell.length_c   1.000
_cell.angle_alpha   90.00
_cell.angle_beta   90.00
_cell.angle_gamma   90.00
#
_symmetry.space_group_name_H-M   'P 1'
#
loop_
_entity.id
_entity.type
_entity.pdbx_description
1 polymer ?
#
loop_
_entity_poly.entity_id
_entity_poly.type
_entity_poly.pdbx_seq_one_letter_code
_entity_poly.pdbx_strand_id
1 'polypeptide(L)'
;MGLNASIIPILVGALGSWDPKNNAFLKKHMSRSFRYKFEKLCVSETIRWSRDIYVEHVTGVRQFTENSPLIETITPPVPDVNYKLISSSQ
;
A
#
# COMPACT_ATOMS: atom_id res chain seq x y z
N MET A 1 -28.07 -23.56 9.17
CA MET A 1 -28.09 -22.29 8.39
C MET A 1 -26.67 -21.98 7.98
N GLY A 2 -26.38 -21.83 6.69
CA GLY A 2 -25.04 -21.46 6.20
C GLY A 2 -24.90 -19.95 6.04
N LEU A 3 -23.66 -19.43 6.14
CA LEU A 3 -23.33 -18.04 5.81
C LEU A 3 -23.04 -17.94 4.30
N ASN A 4 -23.62 -16.94 3.63
CA ASN A 4 -23.26 -16.61 2.25
C ASN A 4 -22.14 -15.57 2.26
N ALA A 5 -20.92 -15.98 1.91
CA ALA A 5 -19.77 -15.10 1.77
C ALA A 5 -19.54 -14.74 0.29
N SER A 6 -19.10 -13.50 0.03
CA SER A 6 -18.73 -13.03 -1.31
C SER A 6 -17.31 -12.44 -1.25
N ILE A 7 -16.50 -12.73 -2.26
CA ILE A 7 -15.13 -12.24 -2.41
C ILE A 7 -15.13 -11.13 -3.45
N ILE A 8 -14.59 -9.97 -3.08
CA ILE A 8 -14.51 -8.80 -3.95
C ILE A 8 -13.03 -8.44 -4.11
N PRO A 9 -12.45 -8.59 -5.30
CA PRO A 9 -11.05 -8.26 -5.52
C PRO A 9 -10.84 -6.74 -5.52
N ILE A 10 -9.64 -6.33 -5.07
CA ILE A 10 -9.13 -4.97 -5.23
C ILE A 10 -8.12 -5.00 -6.37
N LEU A 11 -8.39 -4.28 -7.46
CA LEU A 11 -7.53 -4.27 -8.63
C LEU A 11 -6.51 -3.14 -8.57
N VAL A 12 -5.23 -3.50 -8.67
CA VAL A 12 -4.10 -2.57 -8.72
C VAL A 12 -3.13 -3.04 -9.80
N GLY A 13 -2.74 -2.15 -10.70
CA GLY A 13 -1.72 -2.43 -11.71
C GLY A 13 -0.32 -2.55 -11.10
N ALA A 14 0.57 -3.28 -11.77
CA ALA A 14 1.93 -3.55 -11.29
C ALA A 14 2.75 -2.28 -10.96
N LEU A 15 2.50 -1.18 -11.70
CA LEU A 15 3.12 0.12 -11.47
C LEU A 15 2.30 1.06 -10.56
N GLY A 16 1.31 0.52 -9.85
CA GLY A 16 0.51 1.25 -8.88
C GLY A 16 -0.75 1.93 -9.42
N SER A 17 -1.19 1.59 -10.64
CA SER A 17 -2.45 2.11 -11.19
C SER A 17 -3.64 1.59 -10.40
N TRP A 18 -4.38 2.46 -9.73
CA TRP A 18 -5.59 2.10 -8.98
C TRP A 18 -6.81 2.02 -9.90
N ASP A 19 -7.60 0.94 -9.84
CA ASP A 19 -8.89 0.89 -10.55
C ASP A 19 -9.93 1.78 -9.84
N PRO A 20 -10.47 2.83 -10.50
CA PRO A 20 -11.52 3.65 -9.92
C PRO A 20 -12.77 2.86 -9.48
N LYS A 21 -13.05 1.69 -10.07
CA LYS A 21 -14.18 0.82 -9.71
C LYS A 21 -14.05 0.22 -8.31
N ASN A 22 -12.84 0.08 -7.76
CA ASN A 22 -12.63 -0.32 -6.36
C ASN A 22 -13.40 0.60 -5.40
N ASN A 23 -13.50 1.89 -5.74
CA ASN A 23 -14.12 2.88 -4.87
C ASN A 23 -15.63 2.70 -4.69
N ALA A 24 -16.34 2.07 -5.63
CA ALA A 24 -17.78 1.87 -5.54
C ALA A 24 -18.14 0.94 -4.36
N PHE A 25 -17.31 -0.08 -4.13
CA PHE A 25 -17.43 -0.97 -2.98
C PHE A 25 -16.91 -0.29 -1.70
N LEU A 26 -15.69 0.23 -1.74
CA LEU A 26 -15.02 0.77 -0.54
C LEU A 26 -15.77 1.95 0.08
N LYS A 27 -16.38 2.85 -0.71
CA LYS A 27 -17.16 3.97 -0.18
C LYS A 27 -18.32 3.54 0.75
N LYS A 28 -18.81 2.31 0.62
CA LYS A 28 -19.90 1.78 1.47
C LYS A 28 -19.41 1.20 2.80
N HIS A 29 -18.12 0.86 2.89
CA HIS A 29 -17.55 0.09 4.01
C HIS A 29 -16.48 0.83 4.81
N MET A 30 -16.03 2.01 4.35
CA MET A 30 -14.99 2.79 5.04
C MET A 30 -15.15 4.29 4.86
N SER A 31 -14.58 5.06 5.79
CA SER A 31 -14.52 6.51 5.71
C SER A 31 -13.69 6.98 4.52
N ARG A 32 -13.92 8.22 4.08
CA ARG A 32 -13.14 8.82 2.98
C ARG A 32 -11.64 8.88 3.28
N SER A 33 -11.28 9.22 4.52
CA SER A 33 -9.88 9.30 4.96
C SER A 33 -9.21 7.93 4.98
N PHE A 34 -9.91 6.91 5.51
CA PHE A 34 -9.38 5.55 5.53
C PHE A 34 -9.25 4.97 4.12
N ARG A 35 -10.22 5.21 3.22
CA ARG A 35 -10.15 4.76 1.83
C ARG A 35 -8.92 5.28 1.09
N TYR A 36 -8.57 6.55 1.29
CA TYR A 36 -7.37 7.12 0.66
C TYR A 36 -6.10 6.47 1.21
N LYS A 37 -6.03 6.22 2.53
CA LYS A 37 -4.92 5.49 3.15
C LYS A 37 -4.84 4.05 2.63
N PHE A 38 -5.97 3.36 2.55
CA PHE A 38 -6.08 1.98 2.08
C PHE A 38 -5.59 1.84 0.63
N GLU A 39 -6.02 2.73 -0.26
CA GLU A 39 -5.53 2.80 -1.64
C GLU A 39 -4.00 2.91 -1.70
N LYS A 40 -3.40 3.80 -0.90
CA LYS A 40 -1.94 3.95 -0.86
C LYS A 40 -1.22 2.72 -0.33
N LEU A 41 -1.78 2.03 0.67
CA LEU A 41 -1.21 0.78 1.19
C LEU A 41 -1.23 -0.32 0.11
N CYS A 42 -2.38 -0.55 -0.54
CA CYS A 42 -2.48 -1.54 -1.62
C CYS A 42 -1.54 -1.23 -2.79
N VAL A 43 -1.46 0.04 -3.19
CA VAL A 43 -0.55 0.48 -4.26
C VAL A 43 0.92 0.27 -3.89
N SER A 44 1.32 0.66 -2.68
CA SER A 44 2.71 0.48 -2.22
C SER A 44 3.11 -0.99 -2.18
N GLU A 45 2.21 -1.85 -1.70
CA GLU A 45 2.46 -3.30 -1.67
C GLU A 45 2.58 -3.89 -3.07
N THR A 46 1.66 -3.50 -3.97
CA THR A 46 1.67 -3.99 -5.35
C THR A 46 2.95 -3.62 -6.07
N ILE A 47 3.43 -2.38 -5.90
CA ILE A 47 4.71 -1.93 -6.49
C ILE A 47 5.87 -2.71 -5.90
N ARG A 48 5.92 -2.93 -4.57
CA ARG A 48 6.98 -3.72 -3.94
C ARG A 48 7.03 -5.13 -4.52
N TRP A 49 5.89 -5.83 -4.52
CA TRP A 49 5.80 -7.17 -5.08
C TRP A 49 6.21 -7.22 -6.55
N SER A 50 5.75 -6.26 -7.35
CA SER A 50 6.11 -6.18 -8.77
C SER A 50 7.61 -5.97 -8.97
N ARG A 51 8.24 -5.10 -8.15
CA ARG A 51 9.69 -4.88 -8.16
C ARG A 51 10.45 -6.13 -7.73
N ASP A 52 10.01 -6.78 -6.66
CA ASP A 52 10.71 -7.95 -6.10
C ASP A 52 10.69 -9.12 -7.08
N ILE A 53 9.55 -9.37 -7.73
CA ILE A 53 9.41 -10.38 -8.79
C ILE A 53 10.32 -10.04 -9.98
N TYR A 54 10.33 -8.77 -10.42
CA TYR A 54 11.16 -8.35 -11.56
C TYR A 54 12.66 -8.46 -11.25
N VAL A 55 13.10 -8.00 -10.07
CA VAL A 55 14.50 -8.06 -9.67
C VAL A 55 14.96 -9.50 -9.49
N GLU A 56 14.13 -10.36 -8.89
CA GLU A 56 14.42 -11.79 -8.81
C GLU A 56 14.56 -12.41 -10.20
N HIS A 57 13.67 -12.07 -11.15
CA HIS A 57 13.77 -12.55 -12.53
C HIS A 57 15.08 -12.14 -13.21
N VAL A 58 15.51 -10.88 -13.05
CA VAL A 58 16.72 -10.35 -13.71
C VAL A 58 18.01 -10.84 -13.05
N THR A 59 18.02 -10.94 -11.71
CA THR A 59 19.25 -11.24 -10.94
C THR A 59 19.39 -12.71 -10.57
N GLY A 60 18.31 -13.48 -10.59
CA GLY A 60 18.25 -14.83 -10.04
C GLY A 60 18.29 -14.88 -8.50
N VAL A 61 18.31 -13.72 -7.82
CA VAL A 61 18.40 -13.64 -6.35
C VAL A 61 17.01 -13.39 -5.76
N ARG A 62 16.59 -14.28 -4.86
CA ARG A 62 15.31 -14.19 -4.15
C ARG A 62 15.17 -12.87 -3.39
N GLN A 63 14.14 -12.08 -3.71
CA GLN A 63 13.92 -10.76 -3.10
C GLN A 63 12.96 -10.77 -1.90
N PHE A 64 12.24 -11.87 -1.68
CA PHE A 64 11.29 -12.00 -0.58
C PHE A 64 11.44 -13.35 0.13
N THR A 65 11.42 -13.32 1.47
CA THR A 65 11.46 -14.52 2.31
C THR A 65 10.16 -14.60 3.12
N GLU A 66 9.69 -15.82 3.42
CA GLU A 66 8.46 -16.03 4.20
C GLU A 66 8.54 -15.42 5.61
N ASN A 67 9.76 -15.20 6.11
CA ASN A 67 10.05 -14.57 7.40
C ASN A 67 10.48 -13.10 7.28
N SER A 68 10.37 -12.51 6.10
CA SER A 68 10.59 -11.06 5.96
C SER A 68 9.52 -10.38 6.81
N PRO A 69 9.88 -9.50 7.75
CA PRO A 69 8.90 -8.87 8.61
C PRO A 69 7.82 -8.22 7.73
N LEU A 70 6.55 -8.59 7.99
CA LEU A 70 5.41 -7.88 7.44
C LEU A 70 5.65 -6.41 7.71
N ILE A 71 5.48 -5.56 6.67
CA ILE A 71 5.62 -4.10 6.71
C ILE A 71 5.64 -3.63 8.15
N GLU A 72 6.82 -3.44 8.73
CA GLU A 72 6.86 -2.57 9.90
C GLU A 72 6.26 -1.29 9.35
N THR A 73 5.09 -0.94 9.89
CA THR A 73 4.57 0.39 9.69
C THR A 73 5.73 1.22 10.18
N ILE A 74 6.49 1.81 9.25
CA ILE A 74 7.29 2.96 9.56
C ILE A 74 6.20 3.94 9.97
N THR A 75 5.77 3.88 11.24
CA THR A 75 5.34 5.06 11.94
C THR A 75 6.44 6.02 11.56
N PRO A 76 6.16 7.07 10.76
CA PRO A 76 7.15 8.10 10.58
C PRO A 76 7.66 8.38 12.01
N PRO A 77 8.98 8.35 12.25
CA PRO A 77 9.49 8.74 13.56
C PRO A 77 8.72 10.00 13.92
N VAL A 78 8.05 9.96 15.09
CA VAL A 78 7.16 11.02 15.59
C VAL A 78 7.73 12.33 15.08
N PRO A 79 6.98 13.12 14.26
CA PRO A 79 7.58 14.20 13.50
C PRO A 79 8.41 15.05 14.46
N ASP A 80 9.73 15.01 14.27
CA ASP A 80 10.61 15.92 14.99
C ASP A 80 10.05 17.31 14.73
N VAL A 81 9.76 18.02 15.81
CA VAL A 81 9.12 19.34 15.88
C VAL A 81 9.87 20.45 15.10
N ASN A 82 10.87 20.09 14.30
CA ASN A 82 11.76 20.97 13.55
C ASN A 82 11.34 21.28 12.10
N TYR A 83 10.15 20.85 11.63
CA TYR A 83 9.65 21.28 10.31
C TYR A 83 9.34 22.79 10.23
N LYS A 84 9.44 23.53 11.34
CA LYS A 84 9.28 25.00 11.39
C LYS A 84 10.54 25.83 11.15
N LEU A 85 11.69 25.24 10.83
CA LEU A 85 12.94 26.01 10.65
C LEU A 85 13.44 26.14 9.20
N ILE A 86 12.65 25.68 8.21
CA ILE A 86 13.05 25.72 6.79
C ILE A 86 12.24 26.75 5.97
N SER A 87 11.31 27.48 6.60
CA SER A 87 10.53 28.55 5.95
C SER A 87 10.81 29.94 6.52
N SER A 88 11.85 30.10 7.34
CA SER A 88 12.22 31.36 8.00
C SER A 88 13.62 31.86 7.62
N SER A 89 14.19 31.33 6.54
CA SER A 89 15.44 31.79 5.94
C SER A 89 15.29 32.00 4.43
N GLN A 90 14.37 32.89 4.05
CA GLN A 90 14.47 33.79 2.89
C GLN A 90 13.80 35.12 3.22
#